data_AF-A0A1M5RJ88-F1
#
_entry.id   AF-A0A1M5RJ88-F1
#
_cell.length_a   1.000
_cell.length_b   1.000
_cell.length_c   1.000
_cell.angle_alpha   90.00
_cell.angle_beta   90.00
_cell.angle_gamma   90.00
#
_symmetry.space_group_name_H-M   'P 1'
#
loop_
_entity.id
_entity.type
_entity.pdbx_description
1 polymer ?
#
loop_
_entity_poly.entity_id
_entity_poly.type
_entity_poly.pdbx_seq_one_letter_code
_entity_poly.pdbx_strand_id
1 'polypeptide(L)'
;MNIAISIVGAIFILSFLLFSVWIFIAERKDESSEKKNVFIMFFVSFCLALIVTLVFGAGIFLLLGSIKMTNTFLDLDLTIKQIGFIFIGYLIFLFTIDNVIELVVKVIVGKNLANPVLLLLIRIFALHIIGLFIGIHQTSSFLIATVVALFIFLIEIYVFLREQDKNEAT
;
A
#
# COMPACT_ATOMS: atom_id res chain seq x y z
N MET A 1 4.38 11.60 14.14
CA MET A 1 3.82 12.86 13.60
C MET A 1 4.88 13.69 12.88
N ASN A 2 6.06 13.91 13.49
CA ASN A 2 7.17 14.67 12.87
C ASN A 2 7.63 14.13 11.51
N ILE A 3 7.65 12.80 11.33
CA ILE A 3 8.03 12.17 10.05
C ILE A 3 7.01 12.49 8.95
N ALA A 4 5.71 12.40 9.24
CA ALA A 4 4.66 12.69 8.28
C ALA A 4 4.68 14.17 7.84
N ILE A 5 4.84 15.08 8.80
CA ILE A 5 4.96 16.51 8.53
C ILE A 5 6.20 16.79 7.68
N SER A 6 7.33 16.14 7.98
CA SER A 6 8.56 16.28 7.20
C SER A 6 8.40 15.78 5.76
N ILE A 7 7.69 14.66 5.54
CA ILE A 7 7.44 14.11 4.21
C ILE A 7 6.52 15.04 3.42
N VAL A 8 5.43 15.52 4.02
CA VAL A 8 4.49 16.45 3.37
C VAL A 8 5.19 17.76 3.01
N GLY A 9 6.03 18.29 3.90
CA GLY A 9 6.86 19.46 3.62
C GLY A 9 7.85 19.23 2.47
N ALA A 10 8.49 18.05 2.41
CA ALA A 10 9.39 17.70 1.32
C ALA A 10 8.65 17.60 -0.03
N ILE A 11 7.46 17.00 -0.05
CA ILE A 11 6.59 16.94 -1.25
C ILE A 11 6.26 18.36 -1.72
N PHE A 12 5.86 19.23 -0.79
CA PHE A 12 5.54 20.61 -1.12
C PHE A 12 6.73 21.35 -1.76
N ILE A 13 7.91 21.29 -1.13
CA ILE A 13 9.12 21.96 -1.62
C ILE A 13 9.50 21.42 -3.00
N LEU A 14 9.49 20.09 -3.17
CA LEU A 14 9.85 19.45 -4.43
C LEU A 14 8.88 19.84 -5.54
N SER A 15 7.56 19.75 -5.30
CA SER A 15 6.54 20.14 -6.27
C SER A 15 6.63 21.63 -6.61
N PHE A 16 6.85 22.49 -5.62
CA PHE A 16 7.01 23.93 -5.84
C PHE A 16 8.19 24.25 -6.73
N LEU A 17 9.36 23.63 -6.47
CA LEU A 17 10.54 23.80 -7.32
C LEU A 17 10.27 23.29 -8.74
N LEU A 18 9.62 22.14 -8.88
CA LEU A 18 9.31 21.53 -10.17
C LEU A 18 8.40 22.44 -11.02
N PHE A 19 7.31 22.93 -10.44
CA PHE A 19 6.39 23.84 -11.13
C PHE A 19 7.03 25.20 -11.41
N SER A 20 7.83 25.73 -10.47
CA SER A 20 8.53 27.00 -10.66
C SER A 20 9.53 26.92 -11.82
N VAL A 21 10.34 25.86 -11.90
CA VAL A 21 11.27 25.63 -13.02
C VAL A 21 10.51 25.41 -14.32
N TRP A 22 9.43 24.63 -14.29
CA TRP A 22 8.66 24.33 -15.50
C TRP A 22 8.01 25.59 -16.10
N ILE A 23 7.36 26.41 -15.27
CA ILE A 23 6.81 27.68 -15.72
C ILE A 23 7.93 28.61 -16.21
N PHE A 24 9.13 28.58 -15.59
CA PHE A 24 10.24 29.46 -15.99
C PHE A 24 10.69 29.17 -17.42
N ILE A 25 10.80 27.88 -17.73
CA ILE A 25 11.20 27.37 -19.04
C ILE A 25 10.09 27.64 -20.06
N ALA A 26 8.83 27.40 -19.71
CA ALA A 26 7.68 27.67 -20.59
C ALA A 26 7.63 29.15 -20.97
N GLU A 27 7.76 30.04 -20.00
CA GLU A 27 7.67 31.48 -20.21
C GLU A 27 8.89 32.05 -20.95
N ARG A 28 10.05 31.35 -20.94
CA ARG A 28 11.23 31.72 -21.75
C ARG A 28 11.13 31.30 -23.21
N LYS A 29 10.26 30.36 -23.56
CA LYS A 29 10.03 29.92 -24.95
C LYS A 29 9.10 30.85 -25.72
N ASP A 30 8.27 31.62 -25.03
CA ASP A 30 7.39 32.61 -25.64
C ASP A 30 8.12 33.96 -25.74
N GLU A 31 8.55 34.34 -26.95
CA GLU A 31 9.29 35.60 -27.25
C GLU A 31 8.43 36.88 -27.12
N SER A 32 7.15 36.76 -26.74
CA SER A 32 6.21 37.89 -26.65
C SER A 32 5.64 38.05 -25.23
N SER A 33 6.38 38.66 -24.30
CA SER A 33 5.74 39.32 -23.15
C SER A 33 6.64 40.34 -22.45
N GLU A 34 6.15 41.58 -22.46
CA GLU A 34 6.62 42.70 -21.67
C GLU A 34 6.67 42.34 -20.18
N LYS A 35 7.73 42.80 -19.49
CA LYS A 35 7.92 42.82 -18.02
C LYS A 35 7.18 41.69 -17.26
N LYS A 36 7.75 40.49 -17.38
CA LYS A 36 7.40 39.30 -16.59
C LYS A 36 7.20 39.62 -15.12
N ASN A 37 5.98 39.44 -14.63
CA ASN A 37 5.69 39.59 -13.23
C ASN A 37 6.07 38.29 -12.52
N VAL A 38 7.37 38.14 -12.22
CA VAL A 38 7.98 36.98 -11.52
C VAL A 38 7.18 36.59 -10.27
N PHE A 39 6.48 37.55 -9.65
CA PHE A 39 5.58 37.35 -8.54
C PHE A 39 4.36 36.46 -8.88
N ILE A 40 3.73 36.67 -10.03
CA ILE A 40 2.58 35.86 -10.50
C ILE A 40 3.02 34.43 -10.76
N MET A 41 4.20 34.28 -11.34
CA MET A 41 4.81 32.99 -11.65
C MET A 41 5.06 32.14 -10.39
N PHE A 42 5.63 32.74 -9.34
CA PHE A 42 5.78 32.09 -8.03
C PHE A 42 4.42 31.79 -7.38
N PHE A 43 3.45 32.70 -7.49
CA PHE A 43 2.11 32.49 -6.94
C PHE A 43 1.39 31.31 -7.59
N VAL A 44 1.43 31.19 -8.92
CA VAL A 44 0.84 30.04 -9.65
C VAL A 44 1.52 28.73 -9.25
N SER A 45 2.87 28.73 -9.18
CA SER A 45 3.64 27.56 -8.75
C SER A 45 3.29 27.12 -7.33
N PHE A 46 3.09 28.09 -6.43
CA PHE A 46 2.70 27.85 -5.03
C PHE A 46 1.31 27.21 -4.94
N CYS A 47 0.32 27.75 -5.66
CA CYS A 47 -1.03 27.19 -5.71
C CYS A 47 -1.05 25.76 -6.27
N LEU A 48 -0.30 25.48 -7.35
CA LEU A 48 -0.19 24.12 -7.88
C LEU A 48 0.47 23.17 -6.89
N ALA A 49 1.57 23.59 -6.25
CA ALA A 49 2.25 22.78 -5.26
C ALA A 49 1.36 22.48 -4.05
N LEU A 50 0.52 23.43 -3.62
CA LEU A 50 -0.47 23.20 -2.56
C LEU A 50 -1.50 22.13 -2.94
N ILE A 51 -2.03 22.14 -4.15
CA ILE A 51 -2.99 21.12 -4.61
C ILE A 51 -2.35 19.73 -4.55
N VAL A 52 -1.14 19.59 -5.11
CA VAL A 52 -0.41 18.32 -5.08
C VAL A 52 -0.15 17.88 -3.63
N THR A 53 0.31 18.81 -2.79
CA THR A 53 0.57 18.54 -1.37
C THR A 53 -0.70 18.14 -0.62
N LEU A 54 -1.84 18.74 -0.95
CA LEU A 54 -3.12 18.42 -0.33
C LEU A 54 -3.56 16.99 -0.68
N VAL A 55 -3.42 16.58 -1.94
CA VAL A 55 -3.76 15.22 -2.38
C VAL A 55 -2.87 14.19 -1.69
N PHE A 56 -1.54 14.35 -1.76
CA PHE A 56 -0.60 13.41 -1.14
C PHE A 56 -0.66 13.45 0.38
N GLY A 57 -0.81 14.64 0.96
CA GLY A 57 -0.94 14.84 2.40
C GLY A 57 -2.19 14.19 2.97
N ALA A 58 -3.33 14.33 2.30
CA ALA A 58 -4.56 13.63 2.65
C ALA A 58 -4.37 12.11 2.58
N GLY A 59 -3.70 11.60 1.53
CA GLY A 59 -3.38 10.17 1.39
C GLY A 59 -2.51 9.65 2.54
N ILE A 60 -1.43 10.35 2.88
CA ILE A 60 -0.55 9.99 4.01
C ILE A 60 -1.33 10.03 5.33
N PHE A 61 -2.17 11.03 5.52
CA PHE A 61 -2.99 11.17 6.73
C PHE A 61 -3.99 10.02 6.86
N LEU A 62 -4.65 9.63 5.77
CA LEU A 62 -5.55 8.48 5.75
C LEU A 62 -4.82 7.18 6.05
N LEU A 63 -3.63 6.97 5.49
CA LEU A 63 -2.82 5.77 5.76
C LEU A 63 -2.39 5.70 7.23
N LEU A 64 -1.80 6.77 7.77
CA LEU A 64 -1.35 6.82 9.16
C LEU A 64 -2.53 6.79 10.15
N GLY A 65 -3.63 7.45 9.79
CA GLY A 65 -4.88 7.43 10.54
C GLY A 65 -5.47 6.03 10.61
N SER A 66 -5.54 5.33 9.47
CA SER A 66 -6.00 3.94 9.38
C SER A 66 -5.14 2.99 10.21
N ILE A 67 -3.82 3.13 10.15
CA ILE A 67 -2.89 2.36 10.99
C ILE A 67 -3.19 2.58 12.48
N LYS A 68 -3.29 3.84 12.91
CA LYS A 68 -3.54 4.16 14.32
C LYS A 68 -4.91 3.66 14.78
N MET A 69 -5.92 3.84 13.94
CA MET A 69 -7.28 3.37 14.18
C MET A 69 -7.28 1.84 14.34
N THR A 70 -6.70 1.11 13.39
CA THR A 70 -6.58 -0.35 13.44
C THR A 70 -5.82 -0.81 14.68
N ASN A 71 -4.73 -0.14 15.04
CA ASN A 71 -3.95 -0.47 16.23
C ASN A 71 -4.76 -0.32 17.52
N THR A 72 -5.63 0.69 17.60
CA THR A 72 -6.52 0.92 18.75
C THR A 72 -7.73 -0.01 18.76
N PHE A 73 -8.37 -0.27 17.62
CA PHE A 73 -9.56 -1.13 17.54
C PHE A 73 -9.24 -2.61 17.75
N LEU A 74 -8.05 -3.06 17.33
CA LEU A 74 -7.62 -4.45 17.43
C LEU A 74 -6.58 -4.68 18.54
N ASP A 75 -6.27 -3.64 19.33
CA ASP A 75 -5.31 -3.67 20.44
C ASP A 75 -3.97 -4.32 20.07
N LEU A 76 -3.42 -3.94 18.91
CA LEU A 76 -2.28 -4.65 18.29
C LEU A 76 -0.91 -4.20 18.83
N ASP A 77 -0.86 -3.10 19.58
CA ASP A 77 0.35 -2.42 20.10
C ASP A 77 1.57 -2.41 19.14
N LEU A 78 1.34 -2.05 17.89
CA LEU A 78 2.37 -2.01 16.85
C LEU A 78 3.01 -0.63 16.70
N THR A 79 4.32 -0.64 16.54
CA THR A 79 5.08 0.55 16.12
C THR A 79 5.07 0.71 14.60
N ILE A 80 5.11 1.95 14.09
CA ILE A 80 5.20 2.27 12.64
C ILE A 80 6.33 1.49 11.94
N LYS A 81 7.48 1.32 12.62
CA LYS A 81 8.61 0.53 12.10
C LYS A 81 8.23 -0.94 11.88
N GLN A 82 7.59 -1.56 12.87
CA GLN A 82 7.15 -2.96 12.78
C GLN A 82 6.13 -3.13 11.65
N ILE A 83 5.19 -2.20 11.50
CA ILE A 83 4.21 -2.23 10.39
C ILE A 83 4.91 -2.18 9.03
N GLY A 84 5.92 -1.31 8.87
CA GLY A 84 6.72 -1.26 7.64
C GLY A 84 7.44 -2.58 7.35
N PHE A 85 8.06 -3.20 8.37
CA PHE A 85 8.72 -4.49 8.22
C PHE A 85 7.75 -5.63 7.91
N ILE A 86 6.57 -5.67 8.55
CA ILE A 86 5.51 -6.65 8.21
C ILE A 86 5.14 -6.48 6.76
N PHE A 87 4.85 -5.25 6.34
CA PHE A 87 4.38 -4.97 4.99
C PHE A 87 5.38 -5.49 3.95
N ILE A 88 6.66 -5.16 4.12
CA ILE A 88 7.72 -5.64 3.23
C ILE A 88 7.85 -7.17 3.29
N GLY A 89 7.87 -7.76 4.50
CA GLY A 89 8.00 -9.21 4.68
C GLY A 89 6.83 -9.98 4.06
N TYR A 90 5.61 -9.48 4.21
CA TYR A 90 4.41 -10.07 3.64
C TYR A 90 4.41 -9.95 2.12
N LEU A 91 4.81 -8.80 1.57
CA LEU A 91 4.95 -8.65 0.11
C LEU A 91 5.97 -9.64 -0.46
N ILE A 92 7.14 -9.78 0.16
CA ILE A 92 8.16 -10.75 -0.28
C ILE A 92 7.56 -12.15 -0.25
N PHE A 93 6.92 -12.55 0.86
CA PHE A 93 6.29 -13.87 0.98
C PHE A 93 5.24 -14.10 -0.11
N LEU A 94 4.29 -13.17 -0.26
CA LEU A 94 3.18 -13.28 -1.20
C LEU A 94 3.64 -13.31 -2.66
N PHE A 95 4.69 -12.57 -3.03
CA PHE A 95 5.19 -12.56 -4.40
C PHE A 95 6.15 -13.71 -4.72
N THR A 96 6.71 -14.39 -3.73
CA THR A 96 7.73 -15.43 -3.96
C THR A 96 7.29 -16.80 -3.46
N ILE A 97 7.29 -16.99 -2.14
CA ILE A 97 7.08 -18.28 -1.49
C ILE A 97 5.63 -18.74 -1.69
N ASP A 98 4.67 -17.83 -1.62
CA ASP A 98 3.25 -18.14 -1.72
C ASP A 98 2.88 -18.83 -3.05
N ASN A 99 3.45 -18.35 -4.17
CA ASN A 99 3.28 -18.98 -5.48
C ASN A 99 3.81 -20.42 -5.52
N VAL A 100 4.93 -20.70 -4.84
CA VAL A 100 5.50 -22.05 -4.76
C VAL A 100 4.59 -22.95 -3.90
N ILE A 101 4.10 -22.42 -2.77
CA ILE A 101 3.16 -23.13 -1.91
C ILE A 101 1.88 -23.47 -2.68
N GLU A 102 1.30 -22.52 -3.42
CA GLU A 102 0.11 -22.74 -4.23
C GLU A 102 0.30 -23.89 -5.21
N LEU A 103 1.42 -23.91 -5.93
CA LEU A 103 1.73 -24.98 -6.87
C LEU A 103 1.78 -26.35 -6.17
N VAL A 104 2.48 -26.43 -5.04
CA VAL A 104 2.63 -27.67 -4.27
C VAL A 104 1.28 -28.16 -3.74
N VAL A 105 0.47 -27.28 -3.14
CA VAL A 105 -0.85 -27.64 -2.60
C VAL A 105 -1.77 -28.12 -3.72
N LYS A 106 -1.76 -27.46 -4.87
CA LYS A 106 -2.57 -27.84 -6.04
C LYS A 106 -2.19 -29.21 -6.60
N VAL A 107 -0.91 -29.60 -6.55
CA VAL A 107 -0.45 -30.93 -6.94
C VAL A 107 -0.91 -32.01 -5.95
N ILE A 108 -0.90 -31.72 -4.65
CA ILE A 108 -1.26 -32.69 -3.61
C ILE A 108 -2.78 -32.88 -3.52
N VAL A 109 -3.55 -31.78 -3.52
CA VAL A 109 -5.00 -31.77 -3.23
C VAL A 109 -5.85 -31.80 -4.50
N GLY A 110 -5.29 -31.37 -5.64
CA GLY A 110 -6.03 -31.20 -6.89
C GLY A 110 -6.90 -29.93 -6.93
N LYS A 111 -7.67 -29.75 -8.01
CA LYS A 111 -8.53 -28.57 -8.25
C LYS A 111 -9.90 -28.70 -7.57
N ASN A 112 -9.92 -28.92 -6.26
CA ASN A 112 -11.17 -28.97 -5.47
C ASN A 112 -11.27 -27.79 -4.51
N LEU A 113 -12.46 -27.56 -3.95
CA LEU A 113 -12.71 -26.54 -2.92
C LEU A 113 -11.82 -26.66 -1.67
N ALA A 114 -11.20 -27.83 -1.46
CA ALA A 114 -10.22 -28.05 -0.41
C ALA A 114 -8.91 -27.27 -0.62
N ASN A 115 -8.54 -26.94 -1.87
CA ASN A 115 -7.32 -26.20 -2.20
C ASN A 115 -7.27 -24.80 -1.55
N PRO A 116 -8.24 -23.89 -1.80
CA PRO A 116 -8.19 -22.54 -1.22
C PRO A 116 -8.27 -22.57 0.32
N VAL A 117 -8.99 -23.53 0.91
CA VAL A 117 -9.07 -23.67 2.38
C VAL A 117 -7.72 -24.08 2.97
N LEU A 118 -7.01 -24.99 2.33
CA LEU A 118 -5.72 -25.46 2.81
C LEU A 118 -4.64 -24.38 2.64
N LEU A 119 -4.71 -23.61 1.55
CA LEU A 119 -3.86 -22.43 1.33
C LEU A 119 -4.09 -21.35 2.39
N LEU A 120 -5.35 -21.10 2.78
CA LEU A 120 -5.67 -20.17 3.86
C LEU A 120 -4.94 -20.57 5.15
N LEU A 121 -5.00 -21.83 5.57
CA LEU A 121 -4.32 -22.29 6.80
C LEU A 121 -2.80 -22.12 6.71
N ILE A 122 -2.19 -22.52 5.61
CA ILE A 122 -0.73 -22.40 5.41
C ILE A 122 -0.32 -20.92 5.45
N ARG A 123 -1.08 -20.03 4.80
CA ARG A 123 -0.81 -18.60 4.79
C ARG A 123 -0.92 -17.98 6.17
N ILE A 124 -1.97 -18.31 6.94
CA ILE A 124 -2.08 -17.83 8.32
C ILE A 124 -0.83 -18.23 9.11
N PHE A 125 -0.40 -19.48 8.99
CA PHE A 125 0.77 -19.98 9.71
C PHE A 125 2.07 -19.29 9.27
N ALA A 126 2.31 -19.18 7.96
CA ALA A 126 3.51 -18.56 7.41
C ALA A 126 3.60 -17.05 7.75
N LEU A 127 2.50 -16.31 7.57
CA LEU A 127 2.41 -14.89 7.88
C LEU A 127 2.54 -14.62 9.39
N HIS A 128 2.05 -15.54 10.24
CA HIS A 128 2.25 -15.46 11.68
C HIS A 128 3.72 -15.64 12.06
N ILE A 129 4.42 -16.63 11.48
CA ILE A 129 5.86 -16.83 11.71
C ILE A 129 6.66 -15.59 11.31
N ILE A 130 6.34 -14.98 10.16
CA ILE A 130 7.00 -13.74 9.72
C ILE A 130 6.77 -12.61 10.72
N GLY A 131 5.56 -12.45 11.24
CA GLY A 131 5.24 -11.44 12.24
C GLY A 131 5.99 -11.65 13.56
N LEU A 132 6.11 -12.89 14.02
CA LEU A 132 6.92 -13.24 15.20
C LEU A 132 8.40 -12.92 14.99
N PHE A 133 8.95 -13.20 13.80
CA PHE A 133 10.35 -12.91 13.47
C PHE A 133 10.67 -11.40 13.52
N ILE A 134 9.69 -10.54 13.22
CA ILE A 134 9.80 -9.07 13.27
C ILE A 134 9.67 -8.54 14.72
N GLY A 135 9.39 -9.41 15.70
CA GLY A 135 9.29 -9.06 17.11
C GLY A 135 7.93 -8.48 17.49
N ILE A 136 6.86 -8.97 16.86
CA ILE A 136 5.48 -8.58 17.17
C ILE A 136 4.90 -9.54 18.20
N HIS A 137 4.03 -9.03 19.08
CA HIS A 137 3.33 -9.85 20.05
C HIS A 137 2.53 -10.97 19.38
N GLN A 138 2.48 -12.15 20.00
CA GLN A 138 1.92 -13.36 19.39
C GLN A 138 0.46 -13.18 18.97
N THR A 139 -0.37 -12.58 19.84
CA THR A 139 -1.79 -12.32 19.54
C THR A 139 -1.97 -11.34 18.38
N SER A 140 -1.22 -10.25 18.37
CA SER A 140 -1.27 -9.24 17.31
C SER A 140 -0.83 -9.81 15.97
N SER A 141 0.27 -10.57 15.96
CA SER A 141 0.78 -11.22 14.76
C SER A 141 -0.23 -12.21 14.19
N PHE A 142 -0.88 -13.01 15.04
CA PHE A 142 -1.89 -13.96 14.61
C PHE A 142 -3.10 -13.26 13.99
N LEU A 143 -3.63 -12.23 14.66
CA LEU A 143 -4.77 -11.45 14.15
C LEU A 143 -4.48 -10.84 12.77
N ILE A 144 -3.34 -10.20 12.60
CA ILE A 144 -2.95 -9.58 11.32
C ILE A 144 -2.81 -10.66 10.23
N ALA A 145 -2.13 -11.76 10.53
CA ALA A 145 -1.97 -12.87 9.61
C ALA A 145 -3.32 -13.46 9.17
N THR A 146 -4.25 -13.63 10.12
CA THR A 146 -5.62 -14.09 9.84
C THR A 146 -6.36 -13.13 8.93
N VAL A 147 -6.38 -11.83 9.25
CA VAL A 147 -7.09 -10.84 8.43
C VAL A 147 -6.54 -10.81 7.01
N VAL A 148 -5.22 -10.74 6.84
CA VAL A 148 -4.57 -10.69 5.52
C VAL A 148 -4.84 -11.97 4.73
N ALA A 149 -4.64 -13.14 5.32
CA ALA A 149 -4.87 -14.41 4.65
C ALA A 149 -6.35 -14.60 4.26
N LEU A 150 -7.28 -14.13 5.10
CA LEU A 150 -8.72 -14.20 4.86
C LEU A 150 -9.13 -13.30 3.67
N PHE A 151 -8.55 -12.09 3.55
CA PHE A 151 -8.76 -11.25 2.37
C PHE A 151 -8.32 -11.95 1.08
N ILE A 152 -7.16 -12.60 1.09
CA ILE A 152 -6.66 -13.32 -0.10
C ILE A 152 -7.57 -14.51 -0.42
N PHE A 153 -7.98 -15.26 0.60
CA PHE A 153 -8.91 -16.39 0.44
C PHE A 153 -10.25 -15.96 -0.16
N LEU A 154 -10.79 -14.80 0.25
CA LEU A 154 -12.03 -14.26 -0.34
C LEU A 154 -11.87 -13.93 -1.83
N ILE A 155 -10.70 -13.45 -2.25
CA ILE A 155 -10.40 -13.21 -3.66
C ILE A 155 -10.32 -14.54 -4.41
N GLU A 156 -9.60 -15.52 -3.86
CA GLU A 156 -9.43 -16.83 -4.48
C GLU A 156 -10.74 -17.59 -4.63
N ILE A 157 -11.59 -17.59 -3.60
CA ILE A 157 -12.87 -18.29 -3.67
C ILE A 157 -13.80 -17.64 -4.71
N TYR A 158 -13.78 -16.31 -4.81
CA TYR A 158 -14.51 -15.59 -5.85
C TYR A 158 -14.01 -15.97 -7.26
N VAL A 159 -12.70 -16.03 -7.46
CA VAL A 159 -12.11 -16.45 -8.73
C VAL A 159 -12.46 -17.90 -9.05
N PHE A 160 -12.35 -18.81 -8.08
CA PHE A 160 -12.68 -20.22 -8.25
C PHE A 160 -14.13 -20.43 -8.66
N LEU A 161 -15.07 -19.78 -7.97
CA LEU A 161 -16.51 -19.87 -8.30
C LEU A 161 -16.80 -19.34 -9.71
N ARG A 162 -16.14 -18.25 -10.11
CA ARG A 162 -16.27 -17.68 -11.46
C ARG A 162 -15.71 -18.59 -12.55
N GLU A 163 -14.63 -19.33 -12.27
CA GLU A 163 -14.08 -20.31 -13.20
C GLU A 163 -14.99 -21.53 -13.36
N GLN A 164 -15.67 -21.98 -12.30
CA GLN A 164 -16.65 -23.07 -12.39
C GLN A 164 -17.85 -22.68 -13.27
N ASP A 165 -18.43 -21.51 -13.04
CA ASP A 165 -19.57 -21.00 -13.83
C ASP A 165 -19.25 -20.89 -15.33
N LYS A 166 -18.03 -20.46 -15.67
CA LYS A 166 -17.57 -20.41 -17.07
C LYS A 166 -17.43 -21.79 -17.72
N ASN A 167 -16.99 -22.80 -16.97
CA ASN A 167 -16.78 -24.14 -17.51
C ASN A 167 -18.10 -24.91 -17.64
N GLU A 168 -19.14 -24.55 -16.88
CA GLU A 168 -20.49 -25.11 -17.03
C GLU A 168 -21.27 -24.49 -18.19
N ALA A 169 -20.87 -23.32 -18.68
CA ALA A 169 -21.49 -22.60 -19.81
C ALA A 169 -20.92 -22.97 -21.20
N THR A 170 -19.91 -23.85 -21.27
CA THR A 170 -19.29 -24.38 -22.50
C THR A 170 -19.50 -25.87 -22.63
#